data_AF-A0A7C9CMU6-F1
#
_entry.id   AF-A0A7C9CMU6-F1
#
_cell.length_a   1.000
_cell.length_b   1.000
_cell.length_c   1.000
_cell.angle_alpha   90.00
_cell.angle_beta   90.00
_cell.angle_gamma   90.00
#
_symmetry.space_group_name_H-M   'P 1'
#
loop_
_entity.id
_entity.type
_entity.pdbx_description
1 polymer ?
#
loop_
_entity_poly.entity_id
_entity_poly.type
_entity_poly.pdbx_seq_one_letter_code
_entity_poly.pdbx_strand_id
1 'polypeptide(L)'
;FCRNSITWLRSRTKLGMAVPFDDNINFHKVVAVGVAVGVAIHAICHLTCDFPRLLHASDEAYAPLAKNFGERRPPNYWWFVKGKEGWTGLVMVILMAIAFILAQPWFRRNKVKLPKALKRLTGFNAFWYSHHLFVIVYALLLVHGWFLYLSKKWYQKTTWMYLAVPIILYACERLIRAFRAGYETVEILKVAVYPGNVLALQVTKPQGFKYTSGQYIFVNCADVSPFEW
;
A
#
# COMPACT_ATOMS: atom_id res chain seq x y z
N PHE A 1 3.11 -5.56 4.98
CA PHE A 1 4.36 -5.77 5.74
C PHE A 1 4.40 -7.14 6.38
N CYS A 2 5.51 -7.86 6.17
CA CYS A 2 5.77 -9.16 6.78
C CYS A 2 6.70 -9.03 7.98
N ARG A 3 6.17 -8.46 9.08
CA ARG A 3 6.93 -8.10 10.28
C ARG A 3 7.59 -9.30 10.97
N ASN A 4 6.92 -10.44 11.08
CA ASN A 4 7.48 -11.67 11.67
C ASN A 4 8.57 -12.25 10.76
N SER A 5 8.35 -12.28 9.44
CA SER A 5 9.37 -12.72 8.50
C SER A 5 10.62 -11.84 8.57
N ILE A 6 10.45 -10.50 8.61
CA ILE A 6 11.56 -9.54 8.79
C ILE A 6 12.28 -9.79 10.12
N THR A 7 11.53 -9.97 11.20
CA THR A 7 12.10 -10.25 12.54
C THR A 7 12.89 -11.55 12.54
N TRP A 8 12.36 -12.59 11.89
CA TRP A 8 13.02 -13.89 11.77
C TRP A 8 14.30 -13.78 10.93
N LEU A 9 14.25 -13.14 9.76
CA LEU A 9 15.43 -12.92 8.91
C LEU A 9 16.52 -12.16 9.66
N ARG A 10 16.14 -11.09 10.38
CA ARG A 10 17.08 -10.30 11.18
C ARG A 10 17.72 -11.07 12.33
N SER A 11 16.94 -11.90 13.03
CA SER A 11 17.38 -12.55 14.29
C SER A 11 17.93 -13.98 14.12
N ARG A 12 17.56 -14.68 13.05
CA ARG A 12 17.91 -16.09 12.83
C ARG A 12 18.87 -16.30 11.67
N THR A 13 19.20 -15.25 10.91
CA THR A 13 20.11 -15.35 9.77
C THR A 13 21.19 -14.27 9.82
N LYS A 14 22.25 -14.47 9.02
CA LYS A 14 23.34 -13.50 8.83
C LYS A 14 22.98 -12.38 7.84
N LEU A 15 21.79 -12.39 7.25
CA LEU A 15 21.38 -11.42 6.23
C LEU A 15 21.28 -9.99 6.77
N GLY A 16 21.06 -9.82 8.08
CA GLY A 16 21.03 -8.50 8.72
C GLY A 16 22.34 -7.72 8.62
N MET A 17 23.46 -8.37 8.27
CA MET A 17 24.73 -7.69 8.00
C MET A 17 24.76 -6.99 6.64
N ALA A 18 23.96 -7.46 5.68
CA ALA A 18 23.91 -6.91 4.33
C ALA A 18 22.63 -6.11 4.07
N VAL A 19 21.52 -6.47 4.70
CA VAL A 19 20.20 -5.87 4.50
C VAL A 19 19.73 -5.22 5.81
N PRO A 20 19.50 -3.89 5.83
CA PRO A 20 19.05 -3.18 7.03
C PRO A 20 17.55 -3.41 7.26
N PHE A 21 17.20 -4.58 7.79
CA PHE A 21 15.81 -4.98 8.05
C PHE A 21 15.06 -4.05 9.02
N ASP A 22 15.77 -3.34 9.91
CA ASP A 22 15.17 -2.38 10.84
C ASP A 22 14.63 -1.12 10.13
N ASP A 23 15.17 -0.79 8.95
CA ASP A 23 14.72 0.33 8.12
C ASP A 23 13.55 -0.01 7.19
N ASN A 24 12.90 -1.16 7.36
CA ASN A 24 11.81 -1.62 6.48
C ASN A 24 10.68 -0.59 6.30
N ILE A 25 10.36 0.22 7.33
CA ILE A 25 9.35 1.29 7.24
C ILE A 25 9.86 2.47 6.40
N ASN A 26 11.14 2.79 6.48
CA ASN A 26 11.73 3.85 5.64
C ASN A 26 11.83 3.37 4.20
N PHE A 27 12.27 2.12 3.98
CA PHE A 27 12.26 1.48 2.68
C PHE A 27 10.86 1.45 2.05
N HIS A 28 9.82 1.14 2.83
CA HIS A 28 8.43 1.23 2.37
C HIS A 28 8.08 2.60 1.79
N LYS A 29 8.44 3.68 2.50
CA LYS A 29 8.14 5.05 2.07
C LYS A 29 8.89 5.38 0.78
N VAL A 30 10.15 4.96 0.65
CA VAL A 30 10.94 5.15 -0.57
C VAL A 30 10.28 4.42 -1.75
N VAL A 31 9.92 3.15 -1.56
CA VAL A 31 9.19 2.36 -2.58
C VAL A 31 7.86 3.03 -2.93
N ALA A 32 7.11 3.51 -1.93
CA ALA A 32 5.85 4.20 -2.15
C ALA A 32 6.04 5.46 -3.01
N VAL A 33 7.06 6.28 -2.75
CA VAL A 33 7.38 7.44 -3.59
C VAL A 33 7.72 7.01 -5.02
N GLY A 34 8.54 5.98 -5.20
CA GLY A 34 8.85 5.44 -6.54
C GLY A 34 7.61 4.96 -7.29
N VAL A 35 6.71 4.25 -6.61
CA VAL A 35 5.41 3.80 -7.15
C VAL A 35 4.55 5.00 -7.53
N ALA A 36 4.47 6.04 -6.69
CA ALA A 36 3.67 7.24 -6.98
C ALA A 36 4.18 7.96 -8.24
N VAL A 37 5.49 8.13 -8.39
CA VAL A 37 6.11 8.71 -9.59
C VAL A 37 5.82 7.84 -10.81
N GLY A 38 6.02 6.53 -10.72
CA GLY A 38 5.75 5.59 -11.82
C GLY A 38 4.29 5.61 -12.26
N VAL A 39 3.34 5.62 -11.32
CA VAL A 39 1.90 5.71 -11.61
C VAL A 39 1.54 7.05 -12.22
N ALA A 40 2.13 8.16 -11.75
CA ALA A 40 1.90 9.48 -12.33
C ALA A 40 2.35 9.53 -13.79
N ILE A 41 3.58 9.10 -14.08
CA ILE A 41 4.11 9.04 -15.45
C ILE A 41 3.22 8.14 -16.32
N HIS A 42 2.90 6.94 -15.85
CA HIS A 42 2.06 5.98 -16.57
C HIS A 42 0.66 6.55 -16.88
N ALA A 43 -0.02 7.11 -15.89
CA ALA A 43 -1.35 7.68 -16.07
C ALA A 43 -1.34 8.90 -16.98
N ILE A 44 -0.37 9.80 -16.83
CA ILE A 44 -0.21 10.98 -17.70
C ILE A 44 0.04 10.52 -19.14
N CYS A 45 0.98 9.61 -19.38
CA CYS A 45 1.25 9.08 -20.71
C CYS A 45 0.00 8.51 -21.39
N HIS A 46 -0.80 7.73 -20.67
CA HIS A 46 -2.06 7.21 -21.22
C HIS A 46 -3.05 8.34 -21.55
N LEU A 47 -3.27 9.26 -20.61
CA LEU A 47 -4.31 10.28 -20.73
C LEU A 47 -3.96 11.39 -21.72
N THR A 48 -2.69 11.80 -21.82
CA THR A 48 -2.27 12.97 -22.60
C THR A 48 -1.53 12.60 -23.89
N CYS A 49 -0.99 11.38 -23.99
CA CYS A 49 -0.20 10.97 -25.16
C CYS A 49 -0.89 9.83 -25.91
N ASP A 50 -1.14 8.68 -25.27
CA ASP A 50 -1.59 7.49 -25.98
C ASP A 50 -3.02 7.63 -26.51
N PHE A 51 -3.97 8.05 -25.67
CA PHE A 51 -5.36 8.19 -26.10
C PHE A 51 -5.51 9.25 -27.20
N PRO A 52 -4.96 10.47 -27.07
CA PRO A 52 -5.01 11.45 -28.17
C PRO A 52 -4.31 10.95 -29.44
N ARG A 53 -3.14 10.31 -29.32
CA ARG A 53 -2.42 9.77 -30.47
C ARG A 53 -3.22 8.70 -31.21
N LEU A 54 -3.92 7.82 -30.49
CA LEU A 54 -4.77 6.81 -31.10
C LEU A 54 -5.99 7.42 -31.80
N LEU A 55 -6.58 8.48 -31.27
CA LEU A 55 -7.73 9.17 -31.89
C LEU A 55 -7.33 9.91 -33.17
N HIS A 56 -6.16 10.57 -33.16
CA HIS A 56 -5.69 11.43 -34.24
C HIS A 56 -4.70 10.75 -35.21
N ALA A 57 -4.48 9.44 -35.08
CA ALA A 57 -3.63 8.69 -36.01
C ALA A 57 -4.14 8.80 -37.46
N SER A 58 -3.24 8.76 -38.45
CA SER A 58 -3.65 8.48 -39.84
C SER A 58 -4.09 7.02 -39.96
N ASP A 59 -4.82 6.68 -41.02
CA ASP A 59 -5.27 5.30 -41.23
C ASP A 59 -4.09 4.33 -41.39
N GLU A 60 -3.02 4.77 -42.06
CA GLU A 60 -1.75 4.03 -42.17
C GLU A 60 -1.11 3.78 -40.79
N ALA A 61 -1.07 4.80 -39.93
CA ALA A 61 -0.51 4.67 -38.58
C ALA A 61 -1.39 3.82 -37.65
N TYR A 62 -2.70 3.77 -37.90
CA TYR A 62 -3.67 2.98 -37.12
C TYR A 62 -3.72 1.51 -37.55
N ALA A 63 -3.49 1.20 -38.83
CA ALA A 63 -3.54 -0.14 -39.40
C ALA A 63 -2.84 -1.22 -38.54
N PRO A 64 -1.59 -1.05 -38.05
CA PRO A 64 -0.95 -2.07 -37.22
C PRO A 64 -1.59 -2.27 -35.83
N LEU A 65 -2.36 -1.28 -35.36
CA LEU A 65 -3.04 -1.25 -34.06
C LEU A 65 -4.48 -1.78 -34.13
N ALA A 66 -5.06 -1.89 -35.34
CA ALA A 66 -6.41 -2.41 -35.56
C ALA A 66 -6.61 -3.80 -34.93
N LYS A 67 -5.58 -4.66 -34.95
CA LYS A 67 -5.62 -5.97 -34.28
C LYS A 67 -5.86 -5.91 -32.77
N ASN A 68 -5.51 -4.79 -32.13
CA ASN A 68 -5.58 -4.60 -30.68
C ASN A 68 -6.81 -3.78 -30.25
N PHE A 69 -7.24 -2.83 -31.08
CA PHE A 69 -8.29 -1.86 -30.78
C PHE A 69 -9.56 -2.01 -31.65
N GLY A 70 -9.53 -2.91 -32.63
CA GLY A 70 -10.59 -3.13 -33.62
C GLY A 70 -10.33 -2.44 -34.96
N GLU A 71 -10.96 -2.93 -36.02
CA GLU A 71 -10.85 -2.36 -37.38
C GLU A 71 -11.28 -0.89 -37.42
N ARG A 72 -12.38 -0.56 -36.72
CA ARG A 72 -12.81 0.81 -36.55
C ARG A 72 -12.12 1.45 -35.36
N ARG A 73 -11.47 2.59 -35.59
CA ARG A 73 -10.85 3.41 -34.56
C ARG A 73 -11.83 3.76 -33.43
N PRO A 74 -11.36 3.81 -32.17
CA PRO A 74 -12.14 4.33 -31.06
C PRO A 74 -12.80 5.68 -31.40
N PRO A 75 -14.11 5.85 -31.15
CA PRO A 75 -14.87 6.99 -31.67
C PRO A 75 -14.57 8.31 -30.94
N ASN A 76 -14.11 8.24 -29.69
CA ASN A 76 -13.77 9.41 -28.87
C ASN A 76 -12.98 8.99 -27.62
N TYR A 77 -12.51 9.99 -26.88
CA TYR A 77 -11.71 9.81 -25.65
C TYR A 77 -12.39 8.95 -24.58
N TRP A 78 -13.72 9.08 -24.44
CA TRP A 78 -14.49 8.35 -23.43
C TRP A 78 -14.50 6.84 -23.66
N TRP A 79 -14.26 6.38 -24.89
CA TRP A 79 -14.11 4.95 -25.17
C TRP A 79 -12.97 4.34 -24.35
N PHE A 80 -11.85 5.04 -24.21
CA PHE A 80 -10.71 4.58 -23.40
C PHE A 80 -11.02 4.67 -21.90
N VAL A 81 -11.52 5.81 -21.44
CA VAL A 81 -11.79 6.06 -20.02
C VAL A 81 -12.87 5.11 -19.46
N LYS A 82 -13.91 4.80 -20.24
CA LYS A 82 -14.96 3.84 -19.86
C LYS A 82 -14.54 2.39 -20.11
N GLY A 83 -13.50 2.16 -20.91
CA GLY A 83 -12.89 0.85 -21.12
C GLY A 83 -12.36 0.26 -19.81
N LYS A 84 -12.19 -1.06 -19.77
CA LYS A 84 -11.81 -1.79 -18.56
C LYS A 84 -10.51 -1.26 -17.97
N GLU A 85 -9.50 -1.00 -18.79
CA GLU A 85 -8.23 -0.42 -18.35
C GLU A 85 -8.40 1.03 -17.85
N GLY A 86 -9.18 1.86 -18.55
CA GLY A 86 -9.38 3.26 -18.19
C GLY A 86 -10.02 3.46 -16.82
N TRP A 87 -11.19 2.85 -16.58
CA TRP A 87 -11.91 3.08 -15.33
C TRP A 87 -11.21 2.42 -14.14
N THR A 88 -10.63 1.22 -14.32
CA THR A 88 -9.84 0.57 -13.26
C THR A 88 -8.61 1.41 -12.91
N GLY A 89 -7.90 1.96 -13.91
CA GLY A 89 -6.77 2.86 -13.73
C GLY A 89 -7.15 4.12 -12.96
N LEU A 90 -8.24 4.79 -13.37
CA LEU A 90 -8.73 6.01 -12.73
C LEU A 90 -9.09 5.77 -11.25
N VAL A 91 -9.84 4.70 -10.97
CA VAL A 91 -10.23 4.35 -9.60
C VAL A 91 -9.00 4.04 -8.75
N MET A 92 -8.02 3.29 -9.28
CA MET A 92 -6.76 3.04 -8.57
C MET A 92 -6.03 4.33 -8.22
N VAL A 93 -5.87 5.26 -9.17
CA VAL A 93 -5.21 6.55 -8.93
C VAL A 93 -5.91 7.35 -7.84
N ILE A 94 -7.24 7.41 -7.83
CA ILE A 94 -8.02 8.12 -6.80
C ILE A 94 -7.81 7.49 -5.43
N LEU A 95 -7.94 6.16 -5.32
CA LEU A 95 -7.77 5.46 -4.05
C LEU A 95 -6.33 5.59 -3.51
N MET A 96 -5.34 5.51 -4.41
CA MET A 96 -3.95 5.74 -4.05
C MET A 96 -3.73 7.18 -3.57
N ALA A 97 -4.28 8.19 -4.26
CA ALA A 97 -4.16 9.58 -3.83
C ALA A 97 -4.73 9.79 -2.42
N ILE A 98 -5.91 9.22 -2.11
CA ILE A 98 -6.49 9.27 -0.76
C ILE A 98 -5.54 8.65 0.26
N ALA A 99 -5.04 7.43 0.00
CA ALA A 99 -4.12 6.75 0.90
C ALA A 99 -2.81 7.53 1.11
N PHE A 100 -2.21 8.07 0.04
CA PHE A 100 -0.97 8.85 0.12
C PHE A 100 -1.13 10.17 0.88
N ILE A 101 -2.24 10.87 0.68
CA ILE A 101 -2.54 12.12 1.39
C ILE A 101 -2.71 11.82 2.89
N LEU A 102 -3.52 10.82 3.24
CA LEU A 102 -3.76 10.45 4.64
C LEU A 102 -2.54 9.77 5.29
N ALA A 103 -1.58 9.26 4.50
CA ALA A 103 -0.26 8.80 4.97
C ALA A 103 0.62 9.92 5.53
N GLN A 104 0.43 11.15 5.07
CA GLN A 104 1.38 12.22 5.38
C GLN A 104 1.39 12.53 6.88
N PRO A 105 2.57 12.82 7.47
CA PRO A 105 2.68 13.02 8.91
C PRO A 105 1.74 14.10 9.46
N TRP A 106 1.44 15.14 8.68
CA TRP A 106 0.52 16.21 9.08
C TRP A 106 -0.94 15.74 9.14
N PHE A 107 -1.39 14.88 8.22
CA PHE A 107 -2.76 14.32 8.21
C PHE A 107 -2.89 13.20 9.24
N ARG A 108 -1.93 12.26 9.26
CA ARG A 108 -1.93 11.13 10.20
C ARG A 108 -1.86 11.58 11.66
N ARG A 109 -1.10 12.63 11.98
CA ARG A 109 -1.00 13.19 13.34
C ARG A 109 -2.03 14.30 13.62
N ASN A 110 -3.02 14.49 12.75
CA ASN A 110 -4.09 15.49 12.91
C ASN A 110 -3.57 16.92 13.20
N LYS A 111 -2.51 17.33 12.49
CA LYS A 111 -1.89 18.66 12.62
C LYS A 111 -2.42 19.68 11.61
N VAL A 112 -3.20 19.25 10.61
CA VAL A 112 -3.79 20.15 9.60
C VAL A 112 -4.99 20.88 10.20
N LYS A 113 -5.05 22.21 10.02
CA LYS A 113 -6.21 23.02 10.39
C LYS A 113 -7.32 22.84 9.36
N LEU A 114 -8.27 21.96 9.64
CA LEU A 114 -9.44 21.70 8.81
C LEU A 114 -10.74 22.09 9.53
N PRO A 115 -11.83 22.40 8.79
CA PRO A 115 -13.16 22.53 9.36
C PRO A 115 -13.55 21.30 10.20
N LYS A 116 -14.38 21.47 11.24
CA LYS A 116 -14.78 20.40 12.17
C LYS A 116 -15.28 19.14 11.47
N ALA A 117 -16.05 19.29 10.39
CA ALA A 117 -16.57 18.18 9.60
C ALA A 117 -15.46 17.31 8.98
N LEU A 118 -14.42 17.95 8.44
CA LEU A 118 -13.31 17.26 7.77
C LEU A 118 -12.24 16.76 8.75
N LYS A 119 -12.18 17.31 9.97
CA LYS A 119 -11.21 16.87 10.99
C LYS A 119 -11.38 15.38 11.35
N ARG A 120 -12.60 14.84 11.25
CA ARG A 120 -12.91 13.41 11.43
C ARG A 120 -12.27 12.50 10.37
N LEU A 121 -11.88 13.05 9.22
CA LEU A 121 -11.24 12.33 8.12
C LEU A 121 -9.71 12.33 8.23
N THR A 122 -9.16 12.74 9.38
CA THR A 122 -7.73 12.80 9.64
C THR A 122 -7.40 12.10 10.95
N GLY A 123 -6.12 11.79 11.20
CA GLY A 123 -5.69 11.01 12.37
C GLY A 123 -5.28 9.58 12.03
N PHE A 124 -4.86 8.84 13.05
CA PHE A 124 -4.33 7.48 12.93
C PHE A 124 -5.36 6.48 12.39
N ASN A 125 -6.63 6.56 12.81
CA ASN A 125 -7.69 5.71 12.28
C ASN A 125 -7.96 5.96 10.79
N ALA A 126 -8.03 7.24 10.38
CA ALA A 126 -8.22 7.60 8.98
C ALA A 126 -7.05 7.11 8.11
N PHE A 127 -5.82 7.26 8.60
CA PHE A 127 -4.64 6.65 8.00
C PHE A 127 -4.79 5.14 7.85
N TRP A 128 -5.17 4.44 8.91
CA TRP A 128 -5.28 2.98 8.92
C TRP A 128 -6.32 2.48 7.91
N TYR A 129 -7.53 3.04 7.93
CA TYR A 129 -8.61 2.63 7.02
C TYR A 129 -8.27 2.96 5.57
N SER A 130 -7.76 4.17 5.30
CA SER A 130 -7.35 4.55 3.94
C SER A 130 -6.18 3.71 3.43
N HIS A 131 -5.26 3.28 4.29
CA HIS A 131 -4.19 2.38 3.87
C HIS A 131 -4.72 1.02 3.42
N HIS A 132 -5.77 0.49 4.05
CA HIS A 132 -6.39 -0.79 3.63
C HIS A 132 -7.06 -0.74 2.26
N LEU A 133 -7.25 0.44 1.67
CA LEU A 133 -7.62 0.57 0.26
C LEU A 133 -6.63 -0.14 -0.67
N PHE A 134 -5.40 -0.44 -0.21
CA PHE A 134 -4.47 -1.31 -0.95
C PHE A 134 -5.15 -2.59 -1.43
N VAL A 135 -6.05 -3.22 -0.64
CA VAL A 135 -6.72 -4.46 -1.04
C VAL A 135 -7.52 -4.26 -2.33
N ILE A 136 -8.28 -3.17 -2.40
CA ILE A 136 -9.06 -2.82 -3.59
C ILE A 136 -8.13 -2.47 -4.75
N VAL A 137 -7.07 -1.69 -4.50
CA VAL A 137 -6.08 -1.30 -5.52
C VAL A 137 -5.39 -2.53 -6.12
N TYR A 138 -4.96 -3.51 -5.32
CA TYR A 138 -4.33 -4.73 -5.84
C TYR A 138 -5.33 -5.60 -6.64
N ALA A 139 -6.59 -5.69 -6.21
CA ALA A 139 -7.62 -6.39 -6.96
C ALA A 139 -7.87 -5.71 -8.32
N LEU A 140 -8.00 -4.38 -8.33
CA LEU A 140 -8.14 -3.61 -9.57
C LEU A 140 -6.89 -3.69 -10.45
N LEU A 141 -5.68 -3.77 -9.86
CA LEU A 141 -4.44 -3.91 -10.60
C LEU A 141 -4.37 -5.25 -11.35
N LEU A 142 -4.87 -6.33 -10.74
CA LEU A 142 -5.02 -7.61 -11.43
C LEU A 142 -6.00 -7.51 -12.61
N VAL A 143 -7.15 -6.88 -12.41
CA VAL A 143 -8.14 -6.65 -13.49
C VAL A 143 -7.54 -5.79 -14.61
N HIS A 144 -6.91 -4.67 -14.24
CA HIS A 144 -6.25 -3.74 -15.16
C HIS A 144 -5.15 -4.43 -15.99
N GLY A 145 -4.29 -5.22 -15.33
CA GLY A 145 -3.24 -6.01 -15.98
C GLY A 145 -3.75 -7.25 -16.74
N TRP A 146 -4.98 -7.69 -16.49
CA TRP A 146 -5.59 -8.79 -17.22
C TRP A 146 -6.19 -8.34 -18.55
N PHE A 147 -6.84 -7.17 -18.58
CA PHE A 147 -7.60 -6.75 -19.76
C PHE A 147 -6.81 -5.98 -20.83
N LEU A 148 -5.50 -5.79 -20.65
CA LEU A 148 -4.58 -5.04 -21.53
C LEU A 148 -4.91 -5.05 -23.03
N TYR A 149 -4.87 -3.86 -23.64
CA TYR A 149 -5.04 -3.64 -25.07
C TYR A 149 -4.03 -4.42 -25.93
N LEU A 150 -2.74 -4.32 -25.61
CA LEU A 150 -1.66 -4.79 -26.48
C LEU A 150 -1.30 -6.28 -26.28
N SER A 151 -1.32 -6.77 -25.04
CA SER A 151 -0.93 -8.13 -24.71
C SER A 151 -2.17 -9.00 -24.45
N LYS A 152 -2.50 -9.91 -25.37
CA LYS A 152 -3.69 -10.78 -25.24
C LYS A 152 -3.37 -12.15 -24.63
N LYS A 153 -2.18 -12.70 -24.89
CA LYS A 153 -1.78 -14.03 -24.38
C LYS A 153 -1.50 -13.97 -22.88
N TRP A 154 -2.04 -14.92 -22.12
CA TRP A 154 -1.98 -14.92 -20.65
C TRP A 154 -0.54 -14.89 -20.09
N TYR A 155 0.39 -15.62 -20.73
CA TYR A 155 1.79 -15.70 -20.32
C TYR A 155 2.60 -14.44 -20.65
N GLN A 156 2.07 -13.52 -21.47
CA GLN A 156 2.66 -12.21 -21.73
C GLN A 156 2.14 -11.14 -20.77
N LYS A 157 1.14 -11.46 -19.93
CA LYS A 157 0.58 -10.56 -18.91
C LYS A 157 1.37 -10.74 -17.63
N THR A 158 2.34 -9.87 -17.40
CA THR A 158 3.30 -10.03 -16.29
C THR A 158 2.78 -9.58 -14.93
N THR A 159 1.72 -8.76 -14.87
CA THR A 159 1.21 -8.18 -13.62
C THR A 159 0.90 -9.24 -12.57
N TRP A 160 0.12 -10.27 -12.90
CA TRP A 160 -0.23 -11.32 -11.94
C TRP A 160 1.00 -12.15 -11.51
N MET A 161 1.99 -12.31 -12.40
CA MET A 161 3.21 -13.06 -12.14
C MET A 161 4.06 -12.36 -11.07
N TYR A 162 4.27 -11.05 -11.22
CA TYR A 162 5.01 -10.24 -10.23
C TYR A 162 4.28 -10.13 -8.89
N LEU A 163 2.94 -10.20 -8.91
CA LEU A 163 2.12 -10.08 -7.70
C LEU A 163 1.95 -11.40 -6.93
N ALA A 164 2.02 -12.55 -7.60
CA ALA A 164 1.72 -13.84 -6.99
C ALA A 164 2.58 -14.11 -5.75
N VAL A 165 3.91 -14.05 -5.87
CA VAL A 165 4.82 -14.37 -4.77
C VAL A 165 4.66 -13.40 -3.58
N PRO A 166 4.69 -12.06 -3.76
CA PRO A 166 4.50 -11.13 -2.65
C PRO A 166 3.13 -11.25 -1.95
N ILE A 167 2.05 -11.48 -2.71
CA ILE A 167 0.71 -11.63 -2.14
C ILE A 167 0.61 -12.90 -1.30
N ILE A 168 1.13 -14.03 -1.80
CA ILE A 168 1.15 -15.29 -1.05
C ILE A 168 1.96 -15.14 0.23
N LEU A 169 3.17 -14.58 0.16
CA LEU A 169 4.02 -14.36 1.34
C LEU A 169 3.31 -13.47 2.38
N TYR A 170 2.67 -12.39 1.94
CA TYR A 170 1.91 -11.51 2.83
C TYR A 170 0.67 -12.19 3.43
N ALA A 171 -0.06 -13.00 2.66
CA ALA A 171 -1.22 -13.75 3.14
C ALA A 171 -0.80 -14.78 4.19
N CYS A 172 0.25 -15.56 3.93
CA CYS A 172 0.81 -16.53 4.88
C CYS A 172 1.24 -15.85 6.18
N GLU A 173 1.93 -14.71 6.12
CA GLU A 173 2.28 -13.91 7.28
C GLU A 173 1.04 -13.49 8.08
N ARG A 174 0.02 -12.96 7.38
CA ARG A 174 -1.22 -12.49 8.02
C ARG A 174 -1.94 -13.64 8.72
N LEU A 175 -1.96 -14.83 8.12
CA LEU A 175 -2.49 -16.06 8.71
C LEU A 175 -1.69 -16.48 9.94
N ILE A 176 -0.36 -16.55 9.86
CA ILE A 176 0.50 -16.87 11.01
C ILE A 176 0.24 -15.93 12.18
N ARG A 177 0.12 -14.62 11.91
CA ARG A 177 -0.20 -13.66 12.96
C ARG A 177 -1.60 -13.90 13.54
N ALA A 178 -2.60 -14.23 12.72
CA ALA A 178 -3.94 -14.55 13.20
C ALA A 178 -3.95 -15.78 14.11
N PHE A 179 -3.19 -16.83 13.76
CA PHE A 179 -3.09 -18.05 14.58
C PHE A 179 -2.24 -17.89 15.84
N ARG A 180 -1.28 -16.95 15.85
CA ARG A 180 -0.40 -16.68 17.00
C ARG A 180 -0.85 -15.47 17.83
N ALA A 181 -1.92 -14.79 17.45
CA ALA A 181 -2.36 -13.57 18.13
C ALA A 181 -2.90 -13.91 19.52
N GLY A 182 -2.05 -13.74 20.53
CA GLY A 182 -2.45 -13.48 21.91
C GLY A 182 -2.34 -11.97 22.14
N TYR A 183 -3.44 -11.32 22.50
CA TYR A 183 -3.44 -9.94 22.96
C TYR A 183 -3.72 -9.97 24.45
N GLU A 184 -2.74 -9.60 25.25
CA GLU A 184 -2.89 -9.49 26.70
C GLU A 184 -3.05 -8.03 27.06
N THR A 185 -4.15 -7.71 27.76
CA THR A 185 -4.34 -6.38 28.34
C THR A 185 -3.45 -6.25 29.56
N VAL A 186 -2.66 -5.18 29.61
CA VAL A 186 -1.77 -4.87 30.75
C VAL A 186 -2.20 -3.57 31.40
N GLU A 187 -2.01 -3.47 32.70
CA GLU A 187 -2.28 -2.26 33.48
C GLU A 187 -1.00 -1.43 33.58
N ILE A 188 -1.14 -0.11 33.47
CA ILE A 188 -0.03 0.82 33.66
C ILE A 188 0.15 1.05 35.16
N LEU A 189 1.30 0.62 35.68
CA LEU A 189 1.66 0.77 37.09
C LEU A 189 2.31 2.13 37.37
N LYS A 190 3.15 2.60 36.46
CA LYS A 190 3.87 3.87 36.60
C LYS A 190 4.17 4.47 35.25
N VAL A 191 4.04 5.80 35.18
CA VAL A 191 4.45 6.61 34.04
C VAL A 191 5.47 7.64 34.52
N ALA A 192 6.58 7.76 33.80
CA ALA A 192 7.56 8.82 34.01
C ALA A 192 7.96 9.45 32.68
N VAL A 193 7.99 10.78 32.65
CA VAL A 193 8.46 11.55 31.51
C VAL A 193 9.83 12.12 31.86
N TYR A 194 10.82 11.83 31.02
CA TYR A 194 12.20 12.28 31.21
C TYR A 194 12.59 13.35 30.19
N PRO A 195 13.59 14.20 30.50
CA PRO A 195 14.19 15.11 29.53
C PRO A 195 14.59 14.37 28.24
N GLY A 196 14.45 15.04 27.09
CA GLY A 196 14.72 14.43 25.78
C GLY A 196 13.53 13.72 25.14
N ASN A 197 12.30 14.01 25.57
CA ASN A 197 11.05 13.41 25.05
C ASN A 197 10.99 11.88 25.22
N VAL A 198 11.46 11.38 26.37
CA VAL A 198 11.45 9.94 26.69
C VAL A 198 10.30 9.65 27.66
N LEU A 199 9.50 8.63 27.34
CA LEU A 199 8.42 8.13 28.18
C LEU A 199 8.80 6.73 28.70
N ALA A 200 8.86 6.56 30.02
CA ALA A 200 8.98 5.25 30.64
C ALA A 200 7.62 4.78 31.13
N LEU A 201 7.20 3.61 30.64
CA LEU A 201 5.98 2.93 31.05
C LEU A 201 6.36 1.66 31.80
N GLN A 202 5.94 1.58 33.07
CA GLN A 202 5.97 0.34 33.83
C GLN A 202 4.57 -0.25 33.77
N VAL A 203 4.46 -1.49 33.33
CA VAL A 203 3.20 -2.20 33.13
C VAL A 203 3.20 -3.52 33.89
N THR A 204 2.02 -4.06 34.15
CA THR A 204 1.90 -5.42 34.70
C THR A 204 2.47 -6.45 33.73
N LYS A 205 3.08 -7.50 34.28
CA LYS A 205 3.60 -8.62 33.49
C LYS A 205 2.46 -9.63 33.28
N PRO A 206 2.07 -9.94 32.02
CA PRO A 206 1.05 -10.94 31.76
C PRO A 206 1.43 -12.30 32.36
N GLN A 207 0.42 -13.07 32.80
CA GLN A 207 0.64 -14.38 33.39
C GLN A 207 1.31 -15.31 32.38
N GLY A 208 2.38 -15.99 32.80
CA GLY A 208 3.13 -16.90 31.93
C GLY A 208 4.03 -16.21 30.89
N PHE A 209 4.11 -14.87 30.87
CA PHE A 209 5.00 -14.15 29.96
C PHE A 209 6.47 -14.46 30.29
N LYS A 210 7.17 -15.11 29.36
CA LYS A 210 8.60 -15.41 29.45
C LYS A 210 9.32 -14.61 28.38
N TYR A 211 10.39 -13.91 28.77
CA TYR A 211 11.20 -13.12 27.84
C TYR A 211 12.68 -13.28 28.17
N THR A 212 13.52 -12.98 27.19
CA THR A 212 14.98 -12.88 27.32
C THR A 212 15.44 -11.46 27.04
N SER A 213 16.63 -11.10 27.53
CA SER A 213 17.23 -9.78 27.29
C SER A 213 17.34 -9.51 25.78
N GLY A 214 17.01 -8.29 25.37
CA GLY A 214 17.05 -7.86 23.96
C GLY A 214 15.80 -8.18 23.13
N GLN A 215 14.80 -8.85 23.71
CA GLN A 215 13.48 -8.96 23.07
C GLN A 215 12.68 -7.66 23.21
N TYR A 216 11.75 -7.46 22.28
CA TYR A 216 10.83 -6.32 22.28
C TYR A 216 9.40 -6.83 22.10
N ILE A 217 8.44 -6.00 22.51
CA ILE A 217 7.01 -6.23 22.34
C ILE A 217 6.41 -5.12 21.48
N PHE A 218 5.25 -5.40 20.88
CA PHE A 218 4.41 -4.38 20.29
C PHE A 218 3.39 -3.92 21.33
N VAL A 219 3.15 -2.61 21.41
CA VAL A 219 2.21 -2.01 22.36
C VAL A 219 1.15 -1.27 21.57
N ASN A 220 -0.12 -1.61 21.82
CA ASN A 220 -1.25 -0.86 21.31
C ASN A 220 -1.80 0.05 22.41
N CYS A 221 -2.12 1.30 22.04
CA CYS A 221 -2.87 2.22 22.88
C CYS A 221 -4.20 2.54 22.20
N ALA A 222 -5.27 1.91 22.68
CA ALA A 222 -6.60 2.01 22.07
C ALA A 222 -7.14 3.45 22.04
N ASP A 223 -6.76 4.28 23.03
CA ASP A 223 -7.13 5.70 23.10
C ASP A 223 -6.53 6.53 21.95
N VAL A 224 -5.40 6.09 21.37
CA VAL A 224 -4.76 6.73 20.21
C VAL A 224 -5.26 6.11 18.90
N SER A 225 -5.20 4.78 18.81
CA SER A 225 -5.69 4.00 17.68
C SER A 225 -5.83 2.53 18.09
N PRO A 226 -7.03 1.93 18.01
CA PRO A 226 -7.23 0.53 18.38
C PRO A 226 -6.58 -0.46 17.38
N PHE A 227 -6.08 0.03 16.25
CA PHE A 227 -5.58 -0.82 15.17
C PHE A 227 -4.07 -0.71 14.90
N GLU A 228 -3.37 0.23 15.57
CA GLU A 228 -1.92 0.43 15.40
C GLU A 228 -1.10 -0.23 16.51
N TRP A 229 -0.07 -0.98 16.09
CA TRP A 229 0.82 -1.76 16.96
C TRP A 229 2.28 -1.46 16.60
#